data_AF-A0A482REZ7-F1
#
_entry.id   AF-A0A482REZ7-F1
#
_cell.length_a   1.000
_cell.length_b   1.000
_cell.length_c   1.000
_cell.angle_alpha   90.00
_cell.angle_beta   90.00
_cell.angle_gamma   90.00
#
_symmetry.space_group_name_H-M   'P 1'
#
loop_
_entity.id
_entity.type
_entity.pdbx_description
1 polymer ?
#
loop_
_entity_poly.entity_id
_entity_poly.type
_entity_poly.pdbx_seq_one_letter_code
_entity_poly.pdbx_strand_id
1 'polypeptide(L)'
;MQSALWSVDLLPTRLELMQSMLTTQTATPNVFVVHCEAGCDRTGEFSAGYYMRWQNMNVTASWQRDVTDCGRAPDYWSKNAIQWYCLTYEYQFSTNIGDCVNW
;
A
#
# COMPACT_ATOMS: atom_id res chain seq x y z
N MET A 1 -8.51 16.61 15.50
CA MET A 1 -7.65 16.35 14.34
C MET A 1 -8.18 15.09 13.67
N GLN A 2 -8.64 15.17 12.42
CA GLN A 2 -9.01 13.96 11.67
C GLN A 2 -7.72 13.27 11.22
N SER A 3 -7.56 12.01 11.60
CA SER A 3 -6.44 11.19 11.14
C SER A 3 -6.62 10.84 9.67
N ALA A 4 -5.56 10.86 8.87
CA ALA A 4 -5.61 10.39 7.48
C ALA A 4 -6.06 8.91 7.43
N LEU A 5 -6.77 8.52 6.35
CA LEU A 5 -7.34 7.16 6.24
C LEU A 5 -6.32 6.05 6.44
N TRP A 6 -5.11 6.18 5.87
CA TRP A 6 -4.03 5.19 6.08
C TRP A 6 -3.70 4.94 7.56
N SER A 7 -3.86 5.96 8.41
CA SER A 7 -3.64 5.86 9.86
C SER A 7 -4.82 5.21 10.56
N VAL A 8 -6.05 5.41 10.06
CA VAL A 8 -7.25 4.71 10.55
C VAL A 8 -7.18 3.23 10.16
N ASP A 9 -6.74 2.93 8.94
CA ASP A 9 -6.54 1.59 8.42
C ASP A 9 -5.27 0.90 8.95
N LEU A 10 -4.50 1.58 9.81
CA LEU A 10 -3.28 1.07 10.44
C LEU A 10 -2.29 0.49 9.43
N LEU A 11 -2.20 1.14 8.26
CA LEU A 11 -1.53 0.59 7.08
C LEU A 11 -0.07 0.18 7.37
N PRO A 12 0.82 1.01 7.97
CA PRO A 12 2.20 0.61 8.24
C PRO A 12 2.31 -0.62 9.15
N THR A 13 1.49 -0.69 10.20
CA THR A 13 1.51 -1.82 11.13
C THR A 13 1.03 -3.11 10.46
N ARG A 14 -0.03 -3.03 9.65
CA ARG A 14 -0.54 -4.20 8.92
C ARG A 14 0.42 -4.67 7.83
N LEU A 15 1.09 -3.73 7.16
CA LEU A 15 2.14 -4.03 6.19
C LEU A 15 3.32 -4.77 6.83
N GLU A 16 3.79 -4.31 8.00
CA GLU A 16 4.87 -4.98 8.74
C GLU A 16 4.47 -6.38 9.22
N LEU A 17 3.23 -6.52 9.72
CA LEU A 17 2.70 -7.82 10.08
C LEU A 17 2.69 -8.76 8.87
N MET A 18 2.16 -8.31 7.73
CA MET A 18 2.15 -9.11 6.50
C MET A 18 3.56 -9.51 6.06
N GLN A 19 4.52 -8.58 6.08
CA GLN A 19 5.90 -8.90 5.74
C GLN A 19 6.49 -9.95 6.68
N SER A 20 6.21 -9.86 7.99
CA SER A 20 6.65 -10.86 8.96
C SER A 20 6.04 -12.24 8.67
N MET A 21 4.76 -12.29 8.31
CA MET A 21 4.05 -13.53 7.96
C MET A 21 4.61 -14.15 6.67
N LEU A 22 4.89 -13.32 5.66
CA LEU A 22 5.45 -13.75 4.37
C LEU A 22 6.89 -14.26 4.47
N THR A 23 7.68 -13.70 5.38
CA THR A 23 9.10 -14.07 5.57
C THR A 23 9.31 -15.14 6.63
N THR A 24 8.27 -15.51 7.38
CA THR A 24 8.33 -16.60 8.35
C THR A 24 8.43 -17.94 7.63
N GLN A 25 9.54 -18.64 7.82
CA GLN A 25 9.74 -19.97 7.24
C GLN A 25 8.82 -20.98 7.93
N THR A 26 8.06 -21.70 7.12
CA THR A 26 7.12 -22.73 7.57
C THR A 26 7.37 -24.02 6.79
N ALA A 27 6.97 -25.16 7.35
CA ALA A 27 7.17 -26.46 6.70
C ALA A 27 6.37 -26.62 5.40
N THR A 28 5.27 -25.87 5.26
CA THR A 28 4.37 -25.86 4.10
C THR A 28 4.22 -24.45 3.56
N PRO A 29 4.22 -24.23 2.23
CA PRO A 29 4.02 -22.89 1.67
C PRO A 29 2.68 -22.29 2.10
N ASN A 30 2.70 -21.05 2.58
CA ASN A 30 1.51 -20.30 2.94
C ASN A 30 1.15 -19.30 1.84
N VAL A 31 -0.14 -19.13 1.60
CA VAL A 31 -0.68 -18.08 0.72
C VAL A 31 -1.55 -17.17 1.57
N PHE A 32 -1.25 -15.88 1.56
CA PHE A 32 -2.03 -14.85 2.23
C PHE A 32 -2.81 -14.04 1.21
N VAL A 33 -4.09 -13.82 1.49
CA VAL A 33 -4.98 -13.01 0.64
C VAL A 33 -5.39 -11.78 1.44
N VAL A 34 -5.20 -10.60 0.85
CA VAL A 34 -5.69 -9.33 1.38
C VAL A 34 -6.77 -8.82 0.46
N HIS A 35 -7.95 -8.52 1.00
CA HIS A 35 -9.03 -7.94 0.24
C HIS A 35 -9.89 -7.03 1.12
N CYS A 36 -10.58 -6.08 0.49
CA CYS A 36 -11.73 -5.38 1.06
C CYS A 36 -13.02 -5.99 0.49
N GLU A 37 -14.18 -5.41 0.78
CA GLU A 37 -15.46 -5.92 0.27
C GLU A 37 -15.50 -6.05 -1.26
N ALA A 38 -14.99 -5.05 -1.98
CA ALA A 38 -14.97 -5.02 -3.45
C ALA A 38 -13.60 -5.38 -4.06
N GLY A 39 -12.57 -5.60 -3.24
CA GLY A 39 -11.20 -5.92 -3.71
C GLY A 39 -10.44 -4.79 -4.40
N CYS A 40 -10.93 -3.54 -4.34
CA CYS A 40 -10.35 -2.42 -5.09
C CYS A 40 -9.69 -1.36 -4.22
N ASP A 41 -10.45 -0.61 -3.41
CA ASP A 41 -9.94 0.65 -2.83
C ASP A 41 -8.93 0.42 -1.70
N ARG A 42 -9.36 -0.08 -0.53
CA ARG A 42 -8.45 -0.44 0.58
C ARG A 42 -7.50 -1.59 0.24
N THR A 43 -7.87 -2.41 -0.75
CA THR A 43 -6.98 -3.47 -1.28
C THR A 43 -5.82 -2.87 -2.06
N GLY A 44 -6.12 -1.94 -2.97
CA GLY A 44 -5.10 -1.18 -3.70
C GLY A 44 -4.21 -0.40 -2.74
N GLU A 45 -4.79 0.34 -1.79
CA GLU A 45 -4.01 1.03 -0.75
C GLU A 45 -2.98 0.11 -0.08
N PHE A 46 -3.43 -1.08 0.36
CA PHE A 46 -2.56 -2.07 0.96
C PHE A 46 -1.48 -2.56 -0.02
N SER A 47 -1.88 -2.94 -1.22
CA SER A 47 -1.00 -3.45 -2.27
C SER A 47 0.05 -2.42 -2.69
N ALA A 48 -0.35 -1.20 -3.04
CA ALA A 48 0.57 -0.10 -3.35
C ALA A 48 1.53 0.20 -2.22
N GLY A 49 1.06 0.23 -0.97
CA GLY A 49 1.92 0.40 0.20
C GLY A 49 3.00 -0.68 0.31
N TYR A 50 2.62 -1.94 0.05
CA TYR A 50 3.54 -3.07 0.03
C TYR A 50 4.54 -2.99 -1.15
N TYR A 51 4.06 -2.66 -2.35
CA TYR A 51 4.88 -2.53 -3.55
C TYR A 51 5.96 -1.46 -3.38
N MET A 52 5.59 -0.31 -2.82
CA MET A 52 6.53 0.77 -2.54
C MET A 52 7.59 0.37 -1.52
N ARG A 53 7.19 -0.35 -0.46
CA ARG A 53 8.09 -0.66 0.66
C ARG A 53 9.03 -1.84 0.41
N TRP A 54 8.56 -2.89 -0.27
CA TRP A 54 9.32 -4.13 -0.42
C TRP A 54 9.52 -4.63 -1.85
N GLN A 55 8.87 -4.03 -2.85
CA GLN A 55 9.05 -4.42 -4.25
C GLN A 55 9.77 -3.36 -5.10
N ASN A 56 10.36 -2.33 -4.48
CA ASN A 56 11.07 -1.24 -5.16
C ASN A 56 10.23 -0.52 -6.24
N MET A 57 8.90 -0.48 -6.08
CA MET A 57 8.05 0.31 -6.97
C MET A 57 7.99 1.76 -6.49
N ASN A 58 7.98 2.71 -7.43
CA ASN A 58 7.62 4.09 -7.11
C ASN A 58 6.09 4.23 -7.02
N VAL A 59 5.60 5.33 -6.43
CA VAL A 59 4.16 5.56 -6.21
C VAL A 59 3.35 5.55 -7.49
N THR A 60 3.88 6.08 -8.60
CA THR A 60 3.20 6.08 -9.90
C THR A 60 3.02 4.66 -10.44
N ALA A 61 4.06 3.82 -10.37
CA ALA A 61 4.00 2.43 -10.81
C ALA A 61 3.05 1.60 -9.93
N SER A 62 3.10 1.80 -8.61
CA SER A 62 2.19 1.15 -7.65
C SER A 62 0.73 1.52 -7.92
N TRP A 63 0.43 2.80 -8.15
CA TRP A 63 -0.91 3.25 -8.52
C TRP A 63 -1.38 2.66 -9.85
N GLN A 64 -0.54 2.69 -10.89
CA GLN A 64 -0.88 2.09 -12.18
C GLN A 64 -1.16 0.60 -12.07
N ARG A 65 -0.45 -0.09 -11.19
CA ARG A 65 -0.69 -1.50 -10.90
C ARG A 65 -2.06 -1.71 -10.26
N ASP A 66 -2.40 -0.94 -9.23
CA ASP A 66 -3.71 -1.00 -8.59
C ASP A 66 -4.86 -0.73 -9.58
N VAL A 67 -4.71 0.30 -10.42
CA VAL A 67 -5.69 0.64 -11.47
C VAL A 67 -5.90 -0.53 -12.42
N THR A 68 -4.81 -1.20 -12.81
CA THR A 68 -4.84 -2.35 -13.73
C THR A 68 -5.49 -3.56 -13.08
N ASP A 69 -5.13 -3.87 -11.83
CA ASP A 69 -5.63 -5.05 -11.11
C ASP A 69 -7.13 -4.91 -10.76
N CYS A 70 -7.60 -3.71 -10.43
CA CYS A 70 -9.02 -3.43 -10.17
C CYS A 70 -9.82 -3.16 -11.46
N GLY A 71 -9.18 -2.73 -12.55
CA GLY A 71 -9.85 -2.31 -13.80
C GLY A 71 -10.46 -0.91 -13.75
N ARG A 72 -10.25 -0.17 -12.66
CA ARG A 72 -10.60 1.26 -12.50
C ARG A 72 -9.65 1.92 -11.51
N ALA A 73 -9.63 3.25 -11.51
CA ALA A 73 -8.92 4.00 -10.47
C ALA A 73 -9.57 3.77 -9.09
N PRO A 74 -8.75 3.62 -8.02
CA PRO A 74 -9.21 3.73 -6.64
C PRO A 74 -9.94 5.05 -6.39
N ASP A 75 -10.85 5.04 -5.41
CA ASP A 75 -11.60 6.23 -5.03
C ASP A 75 -10.71 7.34 -4.41
N TYR A 76 -11.33 8.49 -4.14
CA TYR A 76 -10.63 9.63 -3.54
C TYR A 76 -9.94 9.26 -2.22
N TRP A 77 -10.57 8.43 -1.39
CA TRP A 77 -10.06 8.08 -0.07
C TRP A 77 -8.82 7.19 -0.16
N SER A 78 -8.86 6.16 -0.99
CA SER A 78 -7.72 5.29 -1.28
C SER A 78 -6.59 6.04 -1.97
N LYS A 79 -6.91 6.93 -2.93
CA LYS A 79 -5.91 7.82 -3.54
C LYS A 79 -5.17 8.64 -2.48
N ASN A 80 -5.90 9.30 -1.59
CA ASN A 80 -5.28 10.08 -0.52
C ASN A 80 -4.47 9.21 0.44
N ALA A 81 -4.94 8.01 0.76
CA ALA A 81 -4.21 7.10 1.64
C ALA A 81 -2.86 6.68 1.03
N ILE A 82 -2.83 6.35 -0.26
CA ILE A 82 -1.60 6.05 -1.00
C ILE A 82 -0.65 7.26 -1.02
N GLN A 83 -1.16 8.46 -1.29
CA GLN A 83 -0.36 9.69 -1.29
C GLN A 83 0.28 9.94 0.07
N TRP A 84 -0.50 9.86 1.15
CA TRP A 84 -0.01 10.07 2.50
C TRP A 84 0.98 9.00 2.94
N TYR A 85 0.77 7.75 2.56
CA TYR A 85 1.73 6.68 2.83
C TYR A 85 3.05 6.93 2.11
N CYS A 86 2.99 7.35 0.83
CA CYS A 86 4.19 7.74 0.07
C CYS A 86 4.99 8.82 0.80
N LEU A 87 4.34 9.93 1.16
CA LEU A 87 4.97 11.04 1.89
C LEU A 87 5.56 10.58 3.24
N THR A 88 4.82 9.75 3.97
CA THR A 88 5.26 9.25 5.27
C THR A 88 6.49 8.34 5.12
N TYR A 89 6.49 7.48 4.11
CA TYR A 89 7.59 6.57 3.83
C TYR A 89 8.86 7.31 3.42
N GLU A 90 8.75 8.30 2.52
CA GLU A 90 9.88 9.16 2.15
C GLU A 90 10.46 9.88 3.37
N TYR A 91 9.59 10.45 4.21
CA TYR A 91 10.00 11.15 5.43
C TYR A 91 10.69 10.22 6.44
N GLN A 92 10.14 9.03 6.68
CA GLN A 92 10.67 8.10 7.68
C GLN A 92 12.00 7.47 7.26
N PHE A 93 12.16 7.15 5.98
CA PHE A 93 13.31 6.38 5.49
C PHE A 93 14.30 7.23 4.67
N SER A 94 14.05 8.52 4.50
CA SER A 94 14.86 9.41 3.64
C SER A 94 15.05 8.85 2.23
N THR A 95 13.99 8.23 1.69
CA THR A 95 13.96 7.63 0.34
C THR A 95 13.23 8.54 -0.63
N ASN A 96 13.51 8.40 -1.92
CA ASN A 96 12.72 9.00 -2.99
C ASN A 96 12.01 7.85 -3.73
N ILE A 97 10.69 7.78 -3.56
CA ILE A 97 9.83 6.77 -4.20
C ILE A 97 8.88 7.41 -5.22
N GLY A 98 9.26 8.57 -5.77
CA GLY A 98 8.57 9.28 -6.84
C GLY A 98 7.88 10.57 -6.37
N ASP A 99 7.13 11.20 -7.26
CA ASP A 99 6.31 12.36 -6.88
C ASP A 99 5.10 11.83 -6.09
N CYS A 100 5.05 12.02 -4.77
CA CYS A 100 3.94 11.54 -3.94
C CYS A 100 2.63 12.33 -4.11
N VAL A 101 2.65 13.50 -4.75
CA VAL A 101 1.50 14.42 -4.82
C VAL A 101 0.96 14.62 -6.24
N ASN A 102 1.76 14.39 -7.28
CA ASN A 102 1.34 14.48 -8.68
C ASN A 102 1.61 13.18 -9.45
N TRP A 103 0.59 12.33 -9.54
CA TRP A 103 0.57 11.09 -10.31
C TRP A 103 -0.85 10.69 -10.71
#